data_AF-A0AAW1ESM4-F1
#
_entry.id   AF-A0AAW1ESM4-F1
#
_cell.length_a   1.000
_cell.length_b   1.000
_cell.length_c   1.000
_cell.angle_alpha   90.00
_cell.angle_beta   90.00
_cell.angle_gamma   90.00
#
_symmetry.space_group_name_H-M   'P 1'
#
loop_
_entity.id
_entity.type
_entity.pdbx_description
1 polymer ?
#
loop_
_entity_poly.entity_id
_entity_poly.type
_entity_poly.pdbx_seq_one_letter_code
_entity_poly.pdbx_strand_id
1 'polypeptide(L)'
;MAWLLNALPFAVPQQYHLINGSLTWYEAQSFCRLKYTDLATVDNMNDQKELVDTLGSRVTNSWIGLQRGTTSRVVWSDGRGPSHYTKWYGSEPNGGDVERCVEMLSVGAWNDASCGTGKGFACYELQPDGAQRYVFYSEYKSWVSSQELCREKHVDMASIGDELDNAEVANVAKAWGRSVWIGLFKDAWVWSDGRETSFRFWLSGSYSRGDCVSVAAAQQGRWVEAPCDEKAAFVCQGGLKVKKMVIRMTVRSDVDLADSTVADALLKKLDAALRQQSVTDFKLSWRRGNSGRVFQRTSS
;
A
#
# COMPACT_ATOMS: atom_id res chain seq x y z
N MET A 1 4.77 -40.70 4.47
CA MET A 1 4.03 -39.80 5.38
C MET A 1 4.49 -38.39 5.08
N ALA A 2 3.64 -37.62 4.40
CA ALA A 2 3.94 -36.23 4.04
C ALA A 2 3.50 -35.32 5.20
N TRP A 3 4.42 -34.50 5.69
CA TRP A 3 4.09 -33.44 6.62
C TRP A 3 3.55 -32.24 5.83
N LEU A 4 2.36 -31.77 6.22
CA LEU A 4 1.83 -30.46 5.87
C LEU A 4 2.75 -29.40 6.47
N LEU A 5 3.50 -28.69 5.63
CA LEU A 5 4.04 -27.40 6.03
C LEU A 5 2.89 -26.40 5.96
N ASN A 6 2.31 -26.11 7.12
CA ASN A 6 1.57 -24.87 7.34
C ASN A 6 2.50 -23.72 6.94
N ALA A 7 2.17 -23.04 5.84
CA ALA A 7 2.77 -21.77 5.52
C ALA A 7 2.41 -20.79 6.65
N LEU A 8 3.41 -20.40 7.45
CA LEU A 8 3.30 -19.24 8.32
C LEU A 8 3.01 -18.02 7.41
N PRO A 9 2.12 -17.09 7.83
CA PRO A 9 1.94 -15.86 7.08
C PRO A 9 3.28 -15.14 7.02
N PHE A 10 3.79 -14.92 5.80
CA PHE A 10 4.98 -14.10 5.59
C PHE A 10 4.75 -12.76 6.29
N ALA A 11 5.58 -12.44 7.28
CA ALA A 11 5.58 -11.13 7.92
C ALA A 11 5.96 -10.10 6.86
N VAL A 12 5.04 -9.18 6.54
CA VAL A 12 5.24 -8.14 5.54
C VAL A 12 6.29 -7.14 6.07
N PRO A 13 7.46 -6.96 5.42
CA PRO A 13 8.50 -6.03 5.82
C PRO A 13 7.97 -4.60 5.86
N GLN A 14 8.45 -3.86 6.84
CA GLN A 14 8.01 -2.50 7.10
C GLN A 14 9.17 -1.57 6.78
N GLN A 15 9.00 -0.60 5.88
CA GLN A 15 9.94 0.48 5.71
C GLN A 15 9.56 1.61 6.66
N TYR A 16 10.51 2.01 7.49
CA TYR A 16 10.30 3.12 8.40
C TYR A 16 10.77 4.44 7.77
N HIS A 17 10.07 5.52 8.11
CA HIS A 17 10.37 6.87 7.64
C HIS A 17 10.37 7.82 8.83
N LEU A 18 11.52 8.42 9.15
CA LEU A 18 11.62 9.43 10.20
C LEU A 18 11.22 10.80 9.65
N ILE A 19 10.25 11.42 10.30
CA ILE A 19 9.77 12.75 9.96
C ILE A 19 10.24 13.74 11.02
N ASN A 20 11.12 14.65 10.59
CA ASN A 20 11.58 15.77 11.41
C ASN A 20 10.48 16.85 11.39
N GLY A 21 9.65 16.85 12.43
CA GLY A 21 8.56 17.81 12.65
C GLY A 21 8.21 17.87 14.12
N SER A 22 7.25 18.73 14.48
CA SER A 22 6.69 18.80 15.84
C SER A 22 5.17 18.73 15.74
N LEU A 23 4.63 17.51 15.83
CA LEU A 23 3.20 17.22 15.76
C LEU A 23 2.74 16.47 17.02
N THR A 24 1.48 16.66 17.40
CA THR A 24 0.81 15.79 18.39
C THR A 24 0.66 14.38 17.83
N TRP A 25 0.41 13.38 18.68
CA TRP A 25 0.30 11.99 18.23
C TRP A 25 -0.79 11.79 17.17
N TYR A 26 -1.95 12.45 17.34
CA TYR A 26 -3.07 12.35 16.39
C TYR A 26 -2.79 13.02 15.05
N GLU A 27 -2.07 14.15 15.06
CA GLU A 27 -1.64 14.83 13.84
C GLU A 27 -0.58 14.01 13.10
N ALA A 28 0.38 13.44 13.83
CA ALA A 28 1.39 12.54 13.29
C ALA A 28 0.76 11.28 12.67
N GLN A 29 -0.23 10.67 13.33
CA GLN A 29 -1.00 9.55 12.77
C GLN A 29 -1.70 9.93 11.48
N SER A 30 -2.35 11.09 11.46
CA SER A 30 -3.05 11.59 10.28
C SER A 30 -2.08 11.83 9.12
N PHE A 31 -0.91 12.39 9.41
CA PHE A 31 0.15 12.57 8.42
C PHE A 31 0.66 11.22 7.89
N CYS A 32 0.99 10.27 8.76
CA CYS A 32 1.50 8.97 8.33
C CYS A 32 0.48 8.19 7.52
N ARG A 33 -0.81 8.29 7.85
CA ARG A 33 -1.89 7.68 7.06
C ARG A 33 -2.08 8.32 5.70
N LEU A 34 -1.81 9.62 5.60
CA LEU A 34 -1.92 10.37 4.37
C LEU A 34 -0.78 10.07 3.41
N LYS A 35 0.46 9.96 3.92
CA LYS A 35 1.68 9.82 3.09
C LYS A 35 2.21 8.38 3.02
N TYR A 36 1.95 7.56 4.03
CA TYR A 36 2.47 6.21 4.21
C TYR A 36 1.35 5.23 4.64
N THR A 37 1.67 4.18 5.39
CA THR A 37 0.64 3.24 5.90
C THR A 37 0.00 3.78 7.18
N ASP A 38 0.77 3.97 8.26
CA ASP A 38 0.37 4.53 9.56
C ASP A 38 1.63 4.92 10.37
N LEU A 39 1.50 5.36 11.63
CA LEU A 39 2.63 5.49 12.55
C LEU A 39 3.31 4.14 12.78
N ALA A 40 4.63 4.16 12.98
CA ALA A 40 5.47 2.96 13.06
C ALA A 40 4.92 1.90 14.01
N THR A 41 4.78 0.67 13.51
CA THR A 41 4.36 -0.49 14.29
C THR A 41 5.52 -1.47 14.45
N VAL A 42 5.65 -2.08 15.62
CA VAL A 42 6.76 -3.00 15.94
C VAL A 42 6.20 -4.31 16.48
N ASP A 43 6.13 -5.34 15.63
CA ASP A 43 5.53 -6.64 16.01
C ASP A 43 6.55 -7.63 16.58
N ASN A 44 7.83 -7.40 16.34
CA ASN A 44 8.89 -8.32 16.73
C ASN A 44 10.25 -7.62 16.88
N MET A 45 11.27 -8.39 17.25
CA MET A 45 12.62 -7.87 17.49
C MET A 45 13.32 -7.37 16.20
N ASN A 46 13.01 -7.92 15.04
CA ASN A 46 13.57 -7.46 13.77
C ASN A 46 13.00 -6.09 13.40
N ASP A 47 11.68 -5.91 13.52
CA ASP A 47 11.02 -4.61 13.35
C ASP A 47 11.64 -3.54 14.27
N GLN A 48 11.87 -3.91 15.54
CA GLN A 48 12.49 -3.03 16.53
C GLN A 48 13.91 -2.62 16.10
N LYS A 49 14.70 -3.59 15.61
CA LYS A 49 16.05 -3.33 15.15
C LYS A 49 16.05 -2.44 13.91
N GLU A 50 15.21 -2.73 12.93
CA GLU A 50 15.09 -1.97 11.68
C GLU A 50 14.62 -0.53 11.93
N LEU A 51 13.65 -0.33 12.82
CA LEU A 51 13.20 0.99 13.23
C LEU A 51 14.34 1.78 13.90
N VAL A 52 15.08 1.18 14.84
CA VAL A 52 16.23 1.83 15.50
C VAL A 52 17.33 2.15 14.49
N ASP A 53 17.67 1.21 13.59
CA ASP A 53 18.70 1.41 12.56
C ASP A 53 18.30 2.53 11.59
N THR A 54 17.01 2.62 11.22
CA THR A 54 16.46 3.67 10.36
C THR A 54 16.53 5.06 11.02
N LEU A 55 16.31 5.11 12.34
CA LEU A 55 16.38 6.36 13.10
C LEU A 55 17.82 6.79 13.39
N GLY A 56 18.77 5.85 13.38
CA GLY A 56 20.22 6.11 13.41
C GLY A 56 20.69 6.93 14.61
N SER A 57 21.57 7.91 14.41
CA SER A 57 22.01 8.86 15.45
C SER A 57 21.10 10.09 15.59
N ARG A 58 20.00 10.14 14.83
CA ARG A 58 19.02 11.25 14.84
C ARG A 58 17.88 11.02 15.82
N VAL A 59 17.99 9.99 16.66
CA VAL A 59 16.92 9.60 17.59
C VAL A 59 16.67 10.72 18.59
N THR A 60 15.56 11.40 18.40
CA THR A 60 14.91 12.23 19.40
C THR A 60 13.65 11.49 19.85
N ASN A 61 13.08 11.86 21.00
CA ASN A 61 11.81 11.30 21.47
C ASN A 61 10.76 11.42 20.36
N SER A 62 10.41 10.28 19.75
CA SER A 62 9.61 10.24 18.51
C SER A 62 8.36 9.40 18.68
N TRP A 63 7.23 9.86 18.15
CA TRP A 63 5.99 9.08 18.19
C TRP A 63 6.09 7.79 17.37
N ILE A 64 5.55 6.70 17.94
CA ILE A 64 5.25 5.44 17.27
C ILE A 64 3.75 5.13 17.39
N GLY A 65 3.26 4.13 16.66
CA GLY A 65 1.83 3.85 16.52
C GLY A 65 1.17 3.20 17.73
N LEU A 66 1.89 2.99 18.83
CA LEU A 66 1.34 2.31 20.01
C LEU A 66 0.54 3.30 20.86
N GLN A 67 -0.67 2.90 21.26
CA GLN A 67 -1.53 3.64 22.17
C GLN A 67 -2.09 2.71 23.25
N ARG A 68 -2.29 3.22 24.46
CA ARG A 68 -2.95 2.51 25.55
C ARG A 68 -4.47 2.52 25.33
N GLY A 69 -5.04 1.33 25.14
CA GLY A 69 -6.48 1.12 24.99
C GLY A 69 -7.23 1.14 26.33
N THR A 70 -8.56 1.06 26.27
CA THR A 70 -9.47 1.20 27.43
C THR A 70 -9.33 0.11 28.48
N THR A 71 -8.75 -1.05 28.15
CA THR A 71 -8.57 -2.19 29.06
C THR A 71 -7.13 -2.34 29.55
N SER A 72 -6.35 -1.25 29.61
CA SER A 72 -4.90 -1.26 29.90
C SER A 72 -4.02 -2.03 28.90
N ARG A 73 -4.60 -2.60 27.84
CA ARG A 73 -3.86 -3.23 26.74
C ARG A 73 -3.38 -2.17 25.78
N VAL A 74 -2.14 -2.29 25.33
CA VAL A 74 -1.62 -1.43 24.26
C VAL A 74 -2.04 -1.98 22.90
N VAL A 75 -2.47 -1.08 22.02
CA VAL A 75 -3.02 -1.37 20.70
C VAL A 75 -2.31 -0.53 19.64
N TRP A 76 -2.14 -1.11 18.46
CA TRP A 76 -1.53 -0.41 17.34
C TRP A 76 -2.53 0.46 16.60
N SER A 77 -2.05 1.64 16.20
CA SER A 77 -2.82 2.68 15.54
C SER A 77 -3.41 2.25 14.20
N ASP A 78 -2.79 1.30 13.52
CA ASP A 78 -3.18 0.78 12.20
C ASP A 78 -4.37 -0.19 12.21
N GLY A 79 -4.85 -0.56 13.40
CA GLY A 79 -5.99 -1.45 13.57
C GLY A 79 -5.65 -2.94 13.56
N ARG A 80 -4.36 -3.35 13.57
CA ARG A 80 -3.99 -4.78 13.65
C ARG A 80 -4.32 -5.41 15.01
N GLY A 81 -4.62 -4.59 16.01
CA GLY A 81 -5.09 -5.03 17.32
C GLY A 81 -4.05 -4.83 18.43
N PRO A 82 -4.19 -5.57 19.55
CA PRO A 82 -3.26 -5.48 20.68
C PRO A 82 -1.84 -5.89 20.32
N SER A 83 -0.84 -5.22 20.89
CA SER A 83 0.55 -5.64 20.70
C SER A 83 0.87 -6.92 21.47
N HIS A 84 1.63 -7.81 20.85
CA HIS A 84 2.22 -9.00 21.47
C HIS A 84 3.73 -8.83 21.77
N TYR A 85 4.33 -7.74 21.30
CA TYR A 85 5.73 -7.39 21.52
C TYR A 85 5.83 -6.01 22.18
N THR A 86 6.70 -5.88 23.19
CA THR A 86 6.94 -4.59 23.84
C THR A 86 8.41 -4.38 24.17
N LYS A 87 8.89 -3.14 24.03
CA LYS A 87 10.25 -2.75 24.38
C LYS A 87 10.29 -1.54 25.32
N TRP A 88 9.51 -1.60 26.41
CA TRP A 88 9.47 -0.55 27.44
C TRP A 88 10.85 -0.24 28.03
N TYR A 89 11.06 1.02 28.35
CA TYR A 89 12.19 1.45 29.16
C TYR A 89 11.97 1.04 30.63
N GLY A 90 13.04 1.04 31.43
CA GLY A 90 12.97 0.57 32.82
C GLY A 90 11.93 1.34 33.63
N SER A 91 10.99 0.62 34.24
CA SER A 91 9.84 1.15 35.00
C SER A 91 8.70 1.76 34.17
N GLU A 92 8.73 1.62 32.83
CA GLU A 92 7.62 2.00 31.96
C GLU A 92 6.66 0.82 31.69
N PRO A 93 5.37 1.08 31.39
CA PRO A 93 4.71 2.40 31.37
C PRO A 93 4.35 2.90 32.78
N ASN A 94 4.59 4.19 33.06
CA ASN A 94 4.41 4.78 34.40
C ASN A 94 3.32 5.87 34.50
N GLY A 95 2.83 6.39 33.37
CA GLY A 95 2.01 7.61 33.31
C GLY A 95 0.50 7.39 33.47
N GLY A 96 0.08 6.16 33.82
CA GLY A 96 -1.30 5.84 34.17
C GLY A 96 -2.31 6.20 33.06
N ASP A 97 -3.38 6.92 33.42
CA ASP A 97 -4.43 7.31 32.47
C ASP A 97 -4.15 8.65 31.76
N VAL A 98 -3.07 9.33 32.11
CA VAL A 98 -2.66 10.62 31.52
C VAL A 98 -1.82 10.41 30.27
N GLU A 99 -0.89 9.47 30.32
CA GLU A 99 0.04 9.18 29.23
C GLU A 99 -0.44 7.95 28.45
N ARG A 100 -1.19 8.22 27.38
CA ARG A 100 -1.84 7.16 26.59
C ARG A 100 -1.15 6.88 25.26
N CYS A 101 -0.23 7.72 24.82
CA CYS A 101 0.48 7.56 23.56
C CYS A 101 1.92 7.17 23.82
N VAL A 102 2.57 6.47 22.88
CA VAL A 102 3.91 5.93 23.12
C VAL A 102 4.92 6.61 22.21
N GLU A 103 6.03 7.02 22.80
CA GLU A 103 7.22 7.48 22.10
C GLU A 103 8.35 6.45 22.19
N MET A 104 9.23 6.46 21.20
CA MET A 104 10.51 5.79 21.30
C MET A 104 11.58 6.79 21.72
N LEU A 105 12.33 6.43 22.77
CA LEU A 105 13.44 7.19 23.31
C LEU A 105 14.70 7.03 22.45
N SER A 106 15.68 7.91 22.67
CA SER A 106 16.97 7.88 21.95
C SER A 106 17.74 6.56 22.06
N VAL A 107 17.47 5.80 23.13
CA VAL A 107 18.06 4.49 23.40
C VAL A 107 17.32 3.32 22.73
N GLY A 108 16.26 3.60 21.96
CA GLY A 108 15.44 2.61 21.26
C GLY A 108 14.37 1.92 22.11
N ALA A 109 14.30 2.21 23.42
CA ALA A 109 13.24 1.74 24.29
C ALA A 109 12.03 2.69 24.30
N TRP A 110 10.88 2.22 24.75
CA TRP A 110 9.61 2.92 24.67
C TRP A 110 9.22 3.58 25.98
N ASN A 111 8.53 4.70 25.89
CA ASN A 111 7.99 5.48 27.00
C ASN A 111 6.54 5.87 26.68
N ASP A 112 5.61 5.77 27.63
CA ASP A 112 4.32 6.43 27.50
C ASP A 112 4.49 7.94 27.71
N ALA A 113 3.72 8.73 26.96
CA ALA A 113 3.75 10.18 27.03
C ALA A 113 2.38 10.78 26.73
N SER A 114 2.20 12.03 27.17
CA SER A 114 1.01 12.82 26.85
C SER A 114 0.87 13.06 25.34
N CYS A 115 -0.21 12.54 24.76
CA CYS A 115 -0.51 12.58 23.32
C CYS A 115 -0.51 13.98 22.70
N GLY A 116 -0.74 15.02 23.50
CA GLY A 116 -0.79 16.42 23.07
C GLY A 116 0.58 17.09 22.91
N THR A 117 1.67 16.39 23.18
CA THR A 117 3.02 16.94 23.08
C THR A 117 3.50 16.94 21.61
N GLY A 118 4.03 18.06 21.13
CA GLY A 118 4.62 18.15 19.80
C GLY A 118 5.99 17.48 19.75
N LYS A 119 6.16 16.49 18.85
CA LYS A 119 7.41 15.72 18.70
C LYS A 119 7.65 15.32 17.23
N GLY A 120 8.87 14.86 16.95
CA GLY A 120 9.16 14.08 15.75
C GLY A 120 8.41 12.74 15.78
N PHE A 121 8.34 12.06 14.64
CA PHE A 121 7.56 10.82 14.57
C PHE A 121 8.06 9.90 13.47
N ALA A 122 7.87 8.59 13.68
CA ALA A 122 8.19 7.58 12.70
C ALA A 122 6.90 7.08 12.07
N CYS A 123 6.83 7.13 10.74
CA CYS A 123 5.82 6.41 9.98
C CYS A 123 6.38 5.05 9.59
N TYR A 124 5.52 4.04 9.44
CA TYR A 124 5.86 2.92 8.59
C TYR A 124 5.03 2.95 7.33
N GLU A 125 5.67 2.46 6.30
CA GLU A 125 5.04 1.99 5.10
C GLU A 125 5.21 0.48 5.14
N LEU A 126 4.13 -0.29 4.96
CA LEU A 126 4.34 -1.67 4.56
C LEU A 126 5.14 -1.58 3.27
N GLN A 127 6.40 -2.05 3.28
CA GLN A 127 6.99 -2.45 2.03
C GLN A 127 6.05 -3.53 1.56
N PRO A 128 5.32 -3.32 0.48
CA PRO A 128 4.44 -4.37 0.04
C PRO A 128 5.40 -5.48 -0.36
N ASP A 129 5.44 -6.55 0.42
CA ASP A 129 6.19 -7.76 0.12
C ASP A 129 5.54 -8.51 -1.05
N GLY A 130 5.22 -7.77 -2.13
CA GLY A 130 4.12 -8.12 -3.01
C GLY A 130 3.47 -6.97 -3.79
N ALA A 131 4.11 -5.81 -3.93
CA ALA A 131 3.80 -4.89 -5.04
C ALA A 131 4.74 -5.16 -6.21
N GLN A 132 5.01 -6.43 -6.52
CA GLN A 132 5.49 -6.73 -7.86
C GLN A 132 4.43 -6.19 -8.82
N ARG A 133 4.86 -5.36 -9.77
CA ARG A 133 4.02 -4.97 -10.90
C ARG A 133 3.44 -6.21 -11.59
N TYR A 134 4.17 -7.33 -11.50
CA TYR A 134 3.81 -8.64 -12.04
C TYR A 134 3.95 -9.74 -10.97
N VAL A 135 2.83 -10.32 -10.52
CA VAL A 135 2.80 -11.39 -9.51
C VAL A 135 2.66 -12.76 -10.19
N PHE A 136 3.63 -13.66 -9.98
CA PHE A 136 3.63 -14.99 -10.59
C PHE A 136 2.85 -16.03 -9.79
N TYR A 137 2.09 -16.87 -10.51
CA TYR A 137 1.44 -18.07 -9.99
C TYR A 137 1.96 -19.32 -10.71
N SER A 138 2.47 -20.27 -9.94
CA SER A 138 3.01 -21.54 -10.45
C SER A 138 1.95 -22.61 -10.74
N GLU A 139 0.69 -22.36 -10.36
CA GLU A 139 -0.45 -23.24 -10.62
C GLU A 139 -0.83 -23.25 -12.10
N TYR A 140 -1.20 -24.42 -12.63
CA TYR A 140 -1.63 -24.59 -14.01
C TYR A 140 -3.14 -24.39 -14.13
N LYS A 141 -3.56 -23.27 -14.72
CA LYS A 141 -4.96 -22.93 -14.95
C LYS A 141 -5.21 -22.55 -16.40
N SER A 142 -6.45 -22.69 -16.85
CA SER A 142 -6.87 -22.11 -18.14
C SER A 142 -6.75 -20.59 -18.10
N TRP A 143 -6.77 -19.94 -19.26
CA TRP A 143 -6.64 -18.48 -19.31
C TRP A 143 -7.75 -17.79 -18.50
N VAL A 144 -9.00 -18.23 -18.66
CA VAL A 144 -10.17 -17.68 -17.95
C VAL A 144 -10.04 -17.88 -16.43
N SER A 145 -9.70 -19.09 -15.96
CA SER A 145 -9.56 -19.34 -14.53
C SER A 145 -8.36 -18.61 -13.90
N SER A 146 -7.31 -18.36 -14.68
CA SER A 146 -6.17 -17.53 -14.26
C SER A 146 -6.61 -16.07 -14.07
N GLN A 147 -7.39 -15.55 -15.02
CA GLN A 147 -7.92 -14.18 -14.99
C GLN A 147 -8.82 -13.94 -13.78
N GLU A 148 -9.75 -14.86 -13.52
CA GLU A 148 -10.66 -14.78 -12.38
C GLU A 148 -9.90 -14.70 -11.05
N LEU A 149 -8.87 -15.54 -10.88
CA LEU A 149 -8.03 -15.49 -9.68
C LEU A 149 -7.25 -14.16 -9.59
N CYS A 150 -6.71 -13.67 -10.71
CA CYS A 150 -6.02 -12.38 -10.72
C CYS A 150 -6.95 -11.22 -10.38
N ARG A 151 -8.22 -11.25 -10.82
CA ARG A 151 -9.22 -10.23 -10.46
C ARG A 151 -9.70 -10.34 -9.01
N GLU A 152 -9.72 -11.56 -8.47
CA GLU A 152 -10.06 -11.80 -7.07
C GLU A 152 -8.97 -11.26 -6.13
N LYS A 153 -7.69 -11.50 -6.47
CA LYS A 153 -6.55 -11.26 -5.57
C LYS A 153 -5.72 -10.01 -5.90
N HIS A 154 -5.76 -9.54 -7.15
CA HIS A 154 -4.94 -8.45 -7.69
C HIS A 154 -5.79 -7.48 -8.53
N VAL A 155 -5.20 -6.81 -9.53
CA VAL A 155 -5.94 -5.96 -10.47
C VAL A 155 -6.59 -6.82 -11.55
N ASP A 156 -5.77 -7.49 -12.37
CA ASP A 156 -6.18 -8.40 -13.46
C ASP A 156 -4.94 -9.24 -13.85
N MET A 157 -5.00 -10.03 -14.92
CA MET A 157 -3.84 -10.63 -15.57
C MET A 157 -2.93 -9.56 -16.18
N ALA A 158 -1.62 -9.84 -16.29
CA ALA A 158 -0.60 -8.86 -16.68
C ALA A 158 -0.88 -8.16 -18.03
N SER A 159 -0.85 -6.82 -18.03
CA SER A 159 -0.87 -5.97 -19.23
C SER A 159 0.54 -5.45 -19.52
N ILE A 160 1.02 -5.49 -20.76
CA ILE A 160 2.38 -5.03 -21.12
C ILE A 160 2.29 -3.74 -21.95
N GLY A 161 2.81 -2.63 -21.42
CA GLY A 161 2.75 -1.31 -22.06
C GLY A 161 3.97 -0.95 -22.90
N ASP A 162 5.15 -1.47 -22.55
CA ASP A 162 6.43 -1.14 -23.18
C ASP A 162 7.46 -2.29 -23.09
N GLU A 163 8.69 -2.02 -23.54
CA GLU A 163 9.79 -3.00 -23.53
C GLU A 163 10.32 -3.31 -22.12
N LEU A 164 10.25 -2.36 -21.19
CA LEU A 164 10.68 -2.56 -19.80
C LEU A 164 9.70 -3.50 -19.08
N ASP A 165 8.39 -3.27 -19.28
CA ASP A 165 7.31 -4.15 -18.85
C ASP A 165 7.51 -5.58 -19.36
N ASN A 166 7.83 -5.70 -20.66
CA ASN A 166 8.05 -7.00 -21.27
C ASN A 166 9.28 -7.71 -20.71
N ALA A 167 10.39 -7.00 -20.49
CA ALA A 167 11.60 -7.55 -19.91
C ALA A 167 11.37 -8.06 -18.48
N GLU A 168 10.55 -7.37 -17.69
CA GLU A 168 10.19 -7.77 -16.33
C GLU A 168 9.39 -9.10 -16.33
N VAL A 169 8.33 -9.18 -17.14
CA VAL A 169 7.52 -10.41 -17.28
C VAL A 169 8.36 -11.56 -17.84
N ALA A 170 9.25 -11.31 -18.80
CA ALA A 170 10.14 -12.31 -19.36
C ALA A 170 11.16 -12.84 -18.34
N ASN A 171 11.70 -11.96 -17.48
CA ASN A 171 12.61 -12.36 -16.39
C ASN A 171 11.89 -13.24 -15.36
N VAL A 172 10.64 -12.91 -15.02
CA VAL A 172 9.79 -13.76 -14.18
C VAL A 172 9.63 -15.13 -14.85
N ALA A 173 9.16 -15.19 -16.10
CA ALA A 173 8.98 -16.45 -16.83
C ALA A 173 10.28 -17.28 -16.90
N LYS A 174 11.41 -16.63 -17.14
CA LYS A 174 12.75 -17.24 -17.24
C LYS A 174 13.24 -17.80 -15.91
N ALA A 175 13.06 -17.08 -14.80
CA ALA A 175 13.46 -17.54 -13.47
C ALA A 175 12.82 -18.90 -13.11
N TRP A 176 11.61 -19.15 -13.63
CA TRP A 176 10.87 -20.39 -13.40
C TRP A 176 10.95 -21.39 -14.56
N GLY A 177 11.66 -21.05 -15.64
CA GLY A 177 11.88 -21.90 -16.81
C GLY A 177 10.61 -22.27 -17.59
N ARG A 178 9.59 -21.40 -17.58
CA ARG A 178 8.23 -21.72 -18.08
C ARG A 178 7.63 -20.60 -18.90
N SER A 179 6.72 -20.95 -19.82
CA SER A 179 5.82 -19.98 -20.45
C SER A 179 4.70 -19.59 -19.50
N VAL A 180 4.24 -18.34 -19.57
CA VAL A 180 3.23 -17.80 -18.66
C VAL A 180 2.12 -17.08 -19.40
N TRP A 181 0.87 -17.24 -18.97
CA TRP A 181 -0.27 -16.46 -19.46
C TRP A 181 -0.14 -14.99 -19.10
N ILE A 182 -0.53 -14.13 -20.05
CA ILE A 182 -0.71 -12.67 -19.88
C ILE A 182 -2.12 -12.26 -20.35
N GLY A 183 -2.55 -11.05 -19.98
CA GLY A 183 -3.92 -10.57 -20.18
C GLY A 183 -4.32 -10.24 -21.63
N LEU A 184 -3.47 -10.51 -22.62
CA LEU A 184 -3.79 -10.29 -24.04
C LEU A 184 -4.59 -11.48 -24.60
N PHE A 185 -5.70 -11.19 -25.26
CA PHE A 185 -6.56 -12.18 -25.93
C PHE A 185 -7.15 -11.61 -27.24
N LYS A 186 -7.74 -12.48 -28.05
CA LYS A 186 -8.22 -12.17 -29.40
C LYS A 186 -9.71 -11.82 -29.42
N ASP A 187 -9.96 -10.53 -29.20
CA ASP A 187 -11.09 -9.78 -29.75
C ASP A 187 -10.57 -8.34 -29.91
N ALA A 188 -10.25 -7.94 -31.15
CA ALA A 188 -9.47 -6.74 -31.52
C ALA A 188 -8.09 -6.56 -30.83
N TRP A 189 -7.50 -7.61 -30.22
CA TRP A 189 -6.24 -7.56 -29.45
C TRP A 189 -6.26 -6.54 -28.30
N VAL A 190 -7.29 -6.63 -27.47
CA VAL A 190 -7.50 -5.79 -26.29
C VAL A 190 -6.94 -6.46 -25.03
N TRP A 191 -6.43 -5.66 -24.10
CA TRP A 191 -5.97 -6.14 -22.80
C TRP A 191 -7.14 -6.39 -21.85
N SER A 192 -7.06 -7.43 -21.02
CA SER A 192 -8.12 -7.79 -20.07
C SER A 192 -8.46 -6.72 -19.04
N ASP A 193 -7.51 -5.85 -18.72
CA ASP A 193 -7.69 -4.71 -17.83
C ASP A 193 -8.28 -3.46 -18.51
N GLY A 194 -8.53 -3.53 -19.82
CA GLY A 194 -9.10 -2.45 -20.63
C GLY A 194 -8.12 -1.36 -21.07
N ARG A 195 -6.80 -1.54 -20.87
CA ARG A 195 -5.80 -0.57 -21.37
C ARG A 195 -5.67 -0.63 -22.89
N GLU A 196 -5.43 0.53 -23.51
CA GLU A 196 -5.17 0.66 -24.95
C GLU A 196 -3.68 0.96 -25.19
N THR A 197 -2.92 -0.03 -25.66
CA THR A 197 -1.49 0.13 -26.02
C THR A 197 -1.20 -0.47 -27.40
N SER A 198 -0.25 0.10 -28.14
CA SER A 198 0.14 -0.36 -29.49
C SER A 198 1.33 -1.34 -29.50
N PHE A 199 2.00 -1.55 -28.36
CA PHE A 199 3.17 -2.41 -28.25
C PHE A 199 2.83 -3.90 -28.44
N ARG A 200 3.56 -4.61 -29.30
CA ARG A 200 3.38 -6.05 -29.57
C ARG A 200 4.73 -6.75 -29.74
N PHE A 201 4.93 -7.88 -29.05
CA PHE A 201 6.24 -8.57 -29.01
C PHE A 201 6.21 -10.02 -29.52
N TRP A 202 5.51 -10.24 -30.64
CA TRP A 202 5.28 -11.55 -31.26
C TRP A 202 6.55 -12.31 -31.66
N LEU A 203 6.49 -13.65 -31.59
CA LEU A 203 7.46 -14.55 -32.20
C LEU A 203 7.22 -14.65 -33.72
N SER A 204 8.24 -14.34 -34.53
CA SER A 204 8.15 -14.44 -36.00
C SER A 204 7.84 -15.87 -36.46
N GLY A 205 6.87 -16.02 -37.37
CA GLY A 205 6.53 -17.32 -37.97
C GLY A 205 5.66 -18.23 -37.11
N SER A 206 5.06 -17.71 -36.02
CA SER A 206 4.05 -18.45 -35.24
C SER A 206 2.82 -18.73 -36.11
N TYR A 207 2.51 -20.02 -36.34
CA TYR A 207 1.27 -20.43 -36.97
C TYR A 207 0.14 -20.35 -35.94
N SER A 208 -0.92 -19.62 -36.28
CA SER A 208 -2.06 -19.33 -35.42
C SER A 208 -2.71 -20.61 -34.88
N ARG A 209 -2.73 -20.76 -33.56
CA ARG A 209 -3.34 -21.89 -32.85
C ARG A 209 -4.07 -21.48 -31.57
N GLY A 210 -4.63 -20.27 -31.51
CA GLY A 210 -5.54 -19.93 -30.43
C GLY A 210 -5.82 -18.44 -30.29
N ASP A 211 -6.64 -18.13 -29.31
CA ASP A 211 -7.17 -16.78 -29.08
C ASP A 211 -6.61 -16.15 -27.77
N CYS A 212 -5.67 -16.83 -27.09
CA CYS A 212 -5.02 -16.39 -25.85
C CYS A 212 -3.49 -16.34 -26.00
N VAL A 213 -2.80 -15.55 -25.18
CA VAL A 213 -1.37 -15.23 -25.38
C VAL A 213 -0.52 -15.58 -24.16
N SER A 214 0.62 -16.21 -24.41
CA SER A 214 1.66 -16.50 -23.41
C SER A 214 3.01 -15.86 -23.77
N VAL A 215 3.80 -15.52 -22.75
CA VAL A 215 5.21 -15.12 -22.88
C VAL A 215 6.08 -16.37 -22.83
N ALA A 216 6.81 -16.66 -23.90
CA ALA A 216 7.67 -17.84 -24.00
C ALA A 216 9.08 -17.57 -23.47
N ALA A 217 9.39 -18.06 -22.27
CA ALA A 217 10.70 -17.89 -21.63
C ALA A 217 11.86 -18.41 -22.50
N ALA A 218 11.68 -19.57 -23.15
CA ALA A 218 12.69 -20.16 -24.03
C ALA A 218 12.94 -19.37 -25.32
N GLN A 219 12.07 -18.43 -25.67
CA GLN A 219 12.14 -17.61 -26.87
C GLN A 219 12.39 -16.15 -26.53
N GLN A 220 13.21 -15.87 -25.51
CA GLN A 220 13.60 -14.51 -25.11
C GLN A 220 12.39 -13.60 -24.78
N GLY A 221 11.31 -14.18 -24.23
CA GLY A 221 10.12 -13.43 -23.86
C GLY A 221 9.20 -13.08 -25.03
N ARG A 222 9.41 -13.67 -26.22
CA ARG A 222 8.50 -13.50 -27.36
C ARG A 222 7.11 -14.07 -27.06
N TRP A 223 6.10 -13.41 -27.60
CA TRP A 223 4.70 -13.79 -27.39
C TRP A 223 4.30 -14.87 -28.39
N VAL A 224 3.57 -15.86 -27.89
CA VAL A 224 3.01 -16.97 -28.67
C VAL A 224 1.51 -17.09 -28.41
N GLU A 225 0.76 -17.43 -29.46
CA GLU A 225 -0.67 -17.75 -29.37
C GLU A 225 -0.86 -19.18 -28.86
N ALA A 226 -1.89 -19.40 -28.04
CA ALA A 226 -2.26 -20.73 -27.56
C ALA A 226 -3.79 -20.83 -27.30
N PRO A 227 -4.37 -22.05 -27.36
CA PRO A 227 -5.77 -22.28 -27.01
C PRO A 227 -6.05 -21.87 -25.55
N CYS A 228 -7.15 -21.16 -25.32
CA CYS A 228 -7.47 -20.60 -24.01
C CYS A 228 -7.78 -21.65 -22.92
N ASP A 229 -8.13 -22.87 -23.34
CA ASP A 229 -8.42 -24.02 -22.49
C ASP A 229 -7.15 -24.80 -22.07
N GLU A 230 -6.01 -24.56 -22.71
CA GLU A 230 -4.73 -25.09 -22.25
C GLU A 230 -4.39 -24.55 -20.86
N LYS A 231 -3.72 -25.38 -20.05
CA LYS A 231 -3.31 -25.01 -18.71
C LYS A 231 -1.87 -24.54 -18.71
N ALA A 232 -1.61 -23.36 -18.15
CA ALA A 232 -0.27 -22.85 -17.93
C ALA A 232 -0.18 -22.08 -16.61
N ALA A 233 1.06 -21.81 -16.18
CA ALA A 233 1.34 -20.82 -15.14
C ALA A 233 0.97 -19.41 -15.66
N PHE A 234 0.79 -18.45 -14.77
CA PHE A 234 0.26 -17.13 -15.15
C PHE A 234 0.83 -16.01 -14.30
N VAL A 235 0.73 -14.79 -14.83
CA VAL A 235 1.20 -13.58 -14.17
C VAL A 235 0.05 -12.60 -14.02
N CYS A 236 -0.20 -12.15 -12.80
CA CYS A 236 -1.16 -11.10 -12.50
C CYS A 236 -0.50 -9.72 -12.54
N GLN A 237 -1.23 -8.71 -12.99
CA GLN A 237 -0.89 -7.32 -12.77
C GLN A 237 -1.09 -7.00 -11.27
N GLY A 238 0.01 -6.78 -10.57
CA GLY A 238 -0.02 -6.15 -9.26
C GLY A 238 -0.16 -4.63 -9.39
N GLY A 239 -0.41 -3.96 -8.28
CA GLY A 239 -0.50 -2.50 -8.26
C GLY A 239 -1.20 -1.98 -7.02
N LEU A 240 -0.66 -0.88 -6.49
CA LEU A 240 -1.21 -0.10 -5.38
C LEU A 240 -2.69 0.20 -5.65
N LYS A 241 -3.59 -0.37 -4.83
CA LYS A 241 -4.93 0.23 -4.69
C LYS A 241 -4.69 1.67 -4.28
N VAL A 242 -5.03 2.64 -5.14
CA VAL A 242 -5.06 4.05 -4.76
C VAL A 242 -5.90 4.13 -3.49
N LYS A 243 -5.25 4.38 -2.34
CA LYS A 243 -5.91 4.39 -1.04
C LYS A 243 -6.83 5.60 -1.02
N LYS A 244 -8.10 5.40 -1.37
CA LYS A 244 -9.11 6.46 -1.31
C LYS A 244 -9.39 6.77 0.17
N MET A 245 -8.70 7.76 0.69
CA MET A 245 -8.93 8.26 2.04
C MET A 245 -10.03 9.32 2.03
N VAL A 246 -11.08 9.09 2.81
CA VAL A 246 -12.13 10.09 3.03
C VAL A 246 -11.81 10.83 4.32
N ILE A 247 -11.29 12.05 4.19
CA ILE A 247 -11.07 12.95 5.32
C ILE A 247 -12.38 13.69 5.58
N ARG A 248 -12.96 13.53 6.78
CA ARG A 248 -14.08 14.34 7.25
C ARG A 248 -13.51 15.54 8.00
N MET A 249 -13.86 16.75 7.55
CA MET A 249 -13.43 17.99 8.17
C MET A 249 -14.64 18.80 8.61
N THR A 250 -14.52 19.47 9.77
CA THR A 250 -15.47 20.49 10.22
C THR A 250 -14.79 21.83 10.05
N VAL A 251 -15.40 22.72 9.26
CA VAL A 251 -14.83 24.04 8.97
C VAL A 251 -15.73 25.09 9.60
N ARG A 252 -15.16 25.97 10.42
CA ARG A 252 -15.83 27.18 10.90
C ARG A 252 -15.47 28.31 9.94
N SER A 253 -16.48 28.94 9.34
CA SER A 253 -16.30 30.09 8.45
C SER A 253 -17.49 31.02 8.61
N ASP A 254 -17.19 32.31 8.46
CA ASP A 254 -18.10 33.44 8.30
C ASP A 254 -18.70 33.53 6.89
N VAL A 255 -18.16 32.78 5.93
CA VAL A 255 -18.59 32.75 4.52
C VAL A 255 -19.42 31.50 4.24
N ASP A 256 -20.34 31.58 3.26
CA ASP A 256 -21.17 30.44 2.87
C ASP A 256 -20.35 29.38 2.12
N LEU A 257 -20.03 28.29 2.83
CA LEU A 257 -19.29 27.14 2.29
C LEU A 257 -20.08 26.32 1.26
N ALA A 258 -21.37 26.64 1.05
CA ALA A 258 -22.16 26.01 -0.02
C ALA A 258 -21.79 26.52 -1.42
N ASP A 259 -21.07 27.66 -1.52
CA ASP A 259 -20.55 28.19 -2.78
C ASP A 259 -19.38 27.34 -3.30
N SER A 260 -19.47 26.87 -4.54
CA SER A 260 -18.44 26.06 -5.17
C SER A 260 -17.10 26.76 -5.30
N THR A 261 -17.08 28.08 -5.48
CA THR A 261 -15.84 28.87 -5.60
C THR A 261 -15.06 28.90 -4.29
N VAL A 262 -15.78 28.99 -3.15
CA VAL A 262 -15.20 28.93 -1.80
C VAL A 262 -14.68 27.52 -1.50
N ALA A 263 -15.45 26.49 -1.87
CA ALA A 263 -15.02 25.10 -1.74
C ALA A 263 -13.75 24.80 -2.56
N ASP A 264 -13.64 25.30 -3.79
CA ASP A 264 -12.45 25.10 -4.63
C ASP A 264 -11.23 25.85 -4.08
N ALA A 265 -11.43 27.06 -3.54
CA ALA A 265 -10.37 27.80 -2.87
C ALA A 265 -9.87 27.06 -1.61
N LEU A 266 -10.77 26.44 -0.85
CA LEU A 266 -10.41 25.59 0.29
C LEU A 266 -9.63 24.35 -0.15
N LEU A 267 -10.03 23.71 -1.25
CA LEU A 267 -9.32 22.54 -1.78
C LEU A 267 -7.89 22.90 -2.22
N LYS A 268 -7.70 24.07 -2.85
CA LYS A 268 -6.37 24.59 -3.20
C LYS A 268 -5.52 24.90 -1.97
N LYS A 269 -6.11 25.48 -0.92
CA LYS A 269 -5.41 25.72 0.36
C LYS A 269 -4.98 24.40 1.01
N LEU A 270 -5.84 23.38 0.96
CA LEU A 270 -5.51 22.06 1.48
C LEU A 270 -4.38 21.41 0.66
N ASP A 271 -4.44 21.44 -0.68
CA ASP A 271 -3.36 20.97 -1.55
C ASP A 271 -2.02 21.63 -1.19
N ALA A 272 -2.00 22.96 -1.07
CA ALA A 272 -0.79 23.71 -0.72
C ALA A 272 -0.26 23.32 0.68
N ALA A 273 -1.13 23.19 1.68
CA ALA A 273 -0.75 22.77 3.02
C ALA A 273 -0.15 21.35 3.03
N LEU A 274 -0.74 20.41 2.28
CA LEU A 274 -0.20 19.05 2.16
C LEU A 274 1.18 19.04 1.48
N ARG A 275 1.35 19.84 0.42
CA ARG A 275 2.64 19.97 -0.27
C ARG A 275 3.72 20.63 0.59
N GLN A 276 3.37 21.60 1.43
CA GLN A 276 4.31 22.18 2.41
C GLN A 276 4.79 21.14 3.42
N GLN A 277 3.93 20.16 3.74
CA GLN A 277 4.28 19.01 4.57
C GLN A 277 4.96 17.89 3.76
N SER A 278 5.47 18.19 2.55
CA SER A 278 6.18 17.26 1.68
C SER A 278 5.34 16.04 1.24
N VAL A 279 4.02 16.16 1.22
CA VAL A 279 3.12 15.20 0.57
C VAL A 279 3.00 15.65 -0.89
N THR A 280 3.42 14.84 -1.87
CA THR A 280 3.52 15.30 -3.27
C THR A 280 2.76 14.43 -4.28
N ASP A 281 2.55 13.14 -3.96
CA ASP A 281 1.83 12.18 -4.80
C ASP A 281 0.40 11.95 -4.30
N PHE A 282 -0.50 12.89 -4.62
CA PHE A 282 -1.91 12.80 -4.24
C PHE A 282 -2.81 13.55 -5.22
N LYS A 283 -4.10 13.17 -5.24
CA LYS A 283 -5.17 13.89 -5.94
C LYS A 283 -6.31 14.17 -4.96
N LEU A 284 -6.57 15.45 -4.69
CA LEU A 284 -7.71 15.85 -3.88
C LEU A 284 -8.96 16.04 -4.74
N SER A 285 -10.11 15.66 -4.19
CA SER A 285 -11.41 15.98 -4.75
C SER A 285 -12.45 16.04 -3.65
N TRP A 286 -13.46 16.89 -3.84
CA TRP A 286 -14.60 16.92 -2.94
C TRP A 286 -15.51 15.71 -3.15
N ARG A 287 -15.92 15.08 -2.06
CA ARG A 287 -17.05 14.15 -2.08
C ARG A 287 -18.34 14.96 -2.00
N ARG A 288 -19.16 14.89 -3.04
CA ARG A 288 -20.50 15.50 -3.05
C ARG A 288 -21.49 14.54 -2.40
N GLY A 289 -22.34 15.06 -1.51
CA GLY A 289 -23.47 14.31 -0.99
C GLY A 289 -24.59 14.17 -2.04
N ASN A 290 -25.66 13.45 -1.68
CA ASN A 290 -26.81 13.23 -2.58
C ASN A 290 -27.48 14.53 -3.07
N SER A 291 -27.33 15.62 -2.32
CA SER A 291 -27.80 16.96 -2.70
C SER A 291 -26.88 17.72 -3.64
N GLY A 292 -25.77 17.12 -4.10
CA GLY A 292 -24.73 17.76 -4.92
C GLY A 292 -23.82 18.74 -4.17
N ARG A 293 -24.15 19.03 -2.90
CA ARG A 293 -23.37 19.91 -2.01
C ARG A 293 -22.18 19.19 -1.40
N VAL A 294 -21.08 19.93 -1.25
CA VAL A 294 -19.83 19.48 -0.62
C VAL A 294 -19.92 19.62 0.90
N PHE A 295 -20.32 20.81 1.37
CA PHE A 295 -20.50 21.10 2.79
C PHE A 295 -21.98 21.06 3.15
N GLN A 296 -22.28 20.48 4.31
CA GLN A 296 -23.61 20.48 4.91
C GLN A 296 -23.53 21.26 6.22
N ARG A 297 -24.46 22.21 6.42
CA ARG A 297 -24.55 22.93 7.70
C ARG A 297 -25.01 21.93 8.77
N THR A 298 -24.22 21.78 9.80
CA THR A 298 -24.66 21.11 11.04
C THR A 298 -25.45 22.13 11.84
N SER A 299 -26.75 21.88 12.04
CA SER A 299 -27.58 22.66 12.96
C SER A 299 -27.02 22.52 14.37
N SER A 300 -26.76 23.66 15.01
CA SER A 300 -26.52 23.78 16.44
C SER A 300 -27.78 23.47 17.22
#